data_AF-A0A1H9THB2-F1
#
_entry.id   AF-A0A1H9THB2-F1
#
_cell.length_a   1.000
_cell.length_b   1.000
_cell.length_c   1.000
_cell.angle_alpha   90.00
_cell.angle_beta   90.00
_cell.angle_gamma   90.00
#
_symmetry.space_group_name_H-M   'P 1'
#
loop_
_entity.id
_entity.type
_entity.pdbx_description
1 polymer ?
#
loop_
_entity_poly.entity_id
_entity_poly.type
_entity_poly.pdbx_seq_one_letter_code
_entity_poly.pdbx_strand_id
1 'polypeptide(L)' 'MTESKTSEAQKEANRRYRQKNKDKLKVGSYKRTAHLFINTHATTDDLAELEQLIEQRKKTLEN' A
#
# COMPACT_ATOMS: atom_id res chain seq x y z
N MET A 1 -28.70 -7.51 12.27
CA MET A 1 -27.95 -8.04 11.12
C MET A 1 -27.90 -6.97 10.05
N THR A 2 -26.76 -6.33 9.80
CA THR A 2 -26.64 -5.30 8.75
C THR A 2 -26.51 -5.98 7.40
N GLU A 3 -27.57 -5.92 6.58
CA GLU A 3 -27.55 -6.39 5.19
C GLU A 3 -26.42 -5.71 4.42
N SER A 4 -25.59 -6.51 3.74
CA SER A 4 -24.47 -5.98 2.97
C SER A 4 -25.02 -5.23 1.75
N LYS A 5 -24.79 -3.92 1.66
CA LYS A 5 -25.25 -3.04 0.56
C LYS A 5 -24.71 -3.43 -0.83
N THR A 6 -23.83 -4.42 -0.93
CA THR A 6 -23.14 -4.81 -2.16
C THR A 6 -23.73 -6.10 -2.70
N SER A 7 -24.25 -6.06 -3.93
CA SER A 7 -24.77 -7.24 -4.63
C SER A 7 -23.66 -8.27 -4.87
N GLU A 8 -24.00 -9.56 -4.90
CA GLU A 8 -23.07 -10.64 -5.24
C GLU A 8 -22.39 -10.41 -6.61
N ALA A 9 -23.11 -9.82 -7.57
CA ALA A 9 -22.55 -9.44 -8.87
C ALA A 9 -21.44 -8.37 -8.75
N GLN A 10 -21.60 -7.39 -7.84
CA GLN A 10 -20.59 -6.37 -7.59
C GLN A 10 -19.38 -6.95 -6.85
N LYS A 11 -19.59 -7.89 -5.90
CA LYS A 11 -18.51 -8.61 -5.22
C LYS A 11 -17.67 -9.40 -6.23
N GLU A 12 -18.32 -10.11 -7.15
CA GLU A 12 -17.65 -10.88 -8.19
C GLU A 12 -16.88 -9.98 -9.18
N ALA A 13 -17.48 -8.86 -9.61
CA ALA A 13 -16.80 -7.88 -10.46
C ALA A 13 -15.54 -7.30 -9.78
N ASN A 14 -15.66 -6.94 -8.49
CA ASN A 14 -14.52 -6.48 -7.69
C ASN A 14 -13.44 -7.55 -7.55
N ARG A 15 -13.83 -8.82 -7.36
CA ARG A 15 -12.89 -9.95 -7.30
C ARG A 15 -12.09 -10.08 -8.59
N ARG A 16 -12.76 -10.08 -9.75
CA ARG A 16 -12.12 -10.15 -11.07
C ARG A 16 -11.19 -8.97 -11.32
N TYR A 17 -11.62 -7.76 -10.97
CA TYR A 17 -10.77 -6.57 -11.08
C TYR A 17 -9.51 -6.68 -10.22
N ARG A 18 -9.66 -7.09 -8.95
CA ARG A 18 -8.53 -7.28 -8.03
C ARG A 18 -7.55 -8.34 -8.52
N GLN A 19 -8.07 -9.43 -9.10
CA GLN A 19 -7.25 -10.50 -9.63
C GLN A 19 -6.45 -10.06 -10.87
N LYS A 20 -7.08 -9.30 -11.78
CA LYS A 20 -6.41 -8.73 -12.97
C LYS A 20 -5.38 -7.66 -12.62
N ASN A 21 -5.58 -6.90 -11.55
CA ASN A 21 -4.73 -5.76 -11.16
C ASN A 21 -3.91 -6.05 -9.90
N LYS A 22 -3.68 -7.33 -9.58
CA LYS A 22 -3.12 -7.77 -8.30
C LYS A 22 -1.80 -7.06 -7.95
N ASP A 23 -0.88 -6.98 -8.90
CA ASP A 23 0.45 -6.40 -8.64
C ASP A 23 0.40 -4.89 -8.47
N LYS A 24 -0.39 -4.19 -9.29
CA LYS A 24 -0.61 -2.74 -9.17
C LYS A 24 -1.25 -2.39 -7.81
N LEU A 25 -2.26 -3.17 -7.41
CA LEU A 25 -2.93 -2.99 -6.11
C LEU A 25 -2.01 -3.32 -4.94
N LYS A 26 -1.15 -4.32 -5.09
CA LYS A 26 -0.15 -4.71 -4.08
C LYS A 26 0.81 -3.56 -3.80
N VAL A 27 1.44 -3.00 -4.83
CA VAL A 27 2.34 -1.84 -4.71
C VAL A 27 1.60 -0.63 -4.11
N GLY A 28 0.39 -0.35 -4.60
CA GLY A 28 -0.44 0.74 -4.05
C GLY A 28 -0.86 0.54 -2.59
N SER A 29 -1.03 -0.72 -2.15
CA SER A 29 -1.27 -1.04 -0.74
C SER A 29 -0.06 -0.71 0.11
N TYR A 30 1.13 -1.17 -0.31
CA TYR A 30 2.37 -0.89 0.42
C TYR A 30 2.64 0.61 0.55
N LYS A 31 2.46 1.37 -0.53
CA LYS A 31 2.61 2.83 -0.49
C LYS A 31 1.68 3.49 0.53
N ARG A 32 0.40 3.08 0.56
CA ARG A 32 -0.58 3.62 1.52
C ARG A 32 -0.24 3.27 2.96
N THR A 33 0.16 2.02 3.20
CA THR A 33 0.59 1.58 4.53
C THR A 33 1.83 2.33 5.00
N ALA A 34 2.82 2.53 4.11
CA ALA A 34 4.02 3.30 4.43
C ALA A 34 3.68 4.76 4.77
N HIS A 35 2.82 5.41 3.99
CA HIS A 35 2.36 6.77 4.29
C HIS A 35 1.64 6.84 5.64
N LEU A 36 0.75 5.88 5.94
CA LEU A 36 0.06 5.84 7.22
C LEU A 36 1.08 5.70 8.36
N PHE A 37 2.00 4.75 8.25
CA PHE A 37 3.02 4.51 9.26
C PHE A 37 3.85 5.77 9.52
N ILE A 38 4.44 6.37 8.49
CA ILE A 38 5.25 7.59 8.58
C ILE A 38 4.48 8.73 9.24
N ASN A 39 3.21 8.92 8.89
CA ASN A 39 2.43 10.07 9.36
C ASN A 39 1.82 9.90 10.75
N THR A 40 1.62 8.66 11.22
CA THR A 40 0.79 8.41 12.42
C THR A 40 1.43 7.52 13.47
N HIS A 41 2.39 6.67 13.11
CA HIS A 41 2.94 5.66 14.00
C HIS A 41 4.45 5.72 14.16
N ALA A 42 5.18 6.29 13.19
CA ALA A 42 6.63 6.33 13.20
C ALA A 42 7.17 7.21 14.33
N THR A 43 8.20 6.70 15.01
CA THR A 43 9.02 7.46 15.96
C THR A 43 10.13 8.22 15.21
N THR A 44 10.84 9.11 15.91
CA THR A 44 11.97 9.84 15.31
C THR A 44 13.06 8.90 14.79
N ASP A 45 13.33 7.80 15.50
CA ASP A 45 14.31 6.79 15.09
C ASP A 45 13.84 6.04 13.83
N ASP A 46 12.56 5.65 13.77
CA ASP A 46 11.98 5.02 12.57
C ASP A 46 12.09 5.92 11.34
N LEU A 47 11.84 7.23 11.51
CA LEU A 47 11.96 8.19 10.41
C LEU A 47 13.41 8.29 9.92
N ALA A 48 14.39 8.33 10.84
CA ALA A 48 15.80 8.36 10.47
C ALA A 48 16.24 7.09 9.72
N GLU A 49 15.77 5.91 10.14
CA GLU A 49 16.03 4.66 9.42
C GLU A 49 15.40 4.67 8.01
N LEU A 50 14.14 5.12 7.90
CA LEU A 50 13.44 5.20 6.62
C LEU A 50 14.12 6.18 5.66
N GLU A 51 14.65 7.30 6.14
CA GLU A 51 15.43 8.25 5.34
C GLU A 51 16.70 7.59 4.77
N GLN A 52 17.43 6.83 5.58
CA GLN A 52 18.62 6.09 5.13
C GLN A 52 18.26 5.06 4.05
N LEU A 53 17.17 4.32 4.24
CA LEU A 53 16.67 3.35 3.26
C LEU A 53 16.29 4.02 1.94
N ILE A 54 15.64 5.19 1.99
CA ILE A 54 15.28 5.96 0.79
C ILE A 54 16.54 6.41 0.05
N GLU A 55 17.54 6.91 0.78
CA GLU A 55 18.79 7.39 0.19
C GLU A 55 19.57 6.25 -0.50
N GLN A 56 19.68 5.09 0.16
CA GLN A 56 20.28 3.90 -0.46
C GLN A 56 19.52 3.48 -1.73
N ARG A 57 18.19 3.48 -1.68
CA ARG A 57 17.37 3.08 -2.83
C ARG A 57 17.54 4.03 -4.02
N LYS A 58 17.64 5.33 -3.79
CA LYS A 58 17.90 6.33 -4.85
C LYS A 58 19.25 6.07 -5.52
N LYS A 59 20.31 5.83 -4.75
CA LYS A 59 21.62 5.48 -5.29
C LYS A 59 21.60 4.23 -6.18
N THR A 60 20.79 3.22 -5.82
CA THR A 60 20.61 2.02 -6.66
C THR A 60 19.77 2.28 -7.92
N LEU A 61 19.01 3.38 -8.00
CA LEU A 61 18.23 3.74 -9.19
C LEU A 61 18.98 4.69 -10.13
N GLU A 62 19.92 5.46 -9.61
CA GLU A 62 20.75 6.41 -10.37
C GLU A 62 21.97 5.73 -11.02
N ASN A 63 22.34 4.53 -10.58
CA ASN A 63 23.34 3.65 -11.20
C ASN A 63 22.69 2.61 -12.13
#